data_AF-A0A7W1L6X1-F1
#
_entry.id   AF-A0A7W1L6X1-F1
#
_cell.length_a   1.000
_cell.length_b   1.000
_cell.length_c   1.000
_cell.angle_alpha   90.00
_cell.angle_beta   90.00
_cell.angle_gamma   90.00
#
_symmetry.space_group_name_H-M   'P 1'
#
loop_
_entity.id
_entity.type
_entity.pdbx_description
1 polymer ?
#
loop_
_entity_poly.entity_id
_entity_poly.type
_entity_poly.pdbx_seq_one_letter_code
_entity_poly.pdbx_strand_id
1 'polypeptide(L)'
;MNTAIFSVVHALLLDPFPYRDHARIVQLRQQKPHAEATVQTLHTGREFAAYREQAKSIEWLAAIETVSRNVTVANQQPERVAGAKVSEDFFTLLGVAPELGRTLLPNEQGTGRPRVVVLGHSLWQTRFGADPQILDRTIELDAELFTVVGVMPARFQYAGTAFWFPFPFEIRDAPQRWYSVIGRLAAGASVSVANAELRTVAARIVQTQQNVAEYAGWTLSALPLRDALLGNVRTAVVVLTVGVAIVLLVACANVAGLLLVRASSRQREIAIRAAIGASRAQLLRQFLVESAALAAIGGAVGVLIAAWGVDALVKLLPEAGLLDGGIPAETSIHVSSPVLLFALGVTLATTFLFGLWPAWQASRTDATLALRVGDRSGGSGRQRLRAALIVTEVALAVVLLAGAGLLLRSFAQLARTEPGFTTERVLTMRLNLPPSRYDKPGATVSFAEQLLTNVRGLPGVRSVAAVSHPPFSYTDRWPFAVEGRTAPEQRLSADNR
;
A
#
# COMPACT_ATOMS: atom_id res chain seq x y z
N MET A 1 3.04 -1.95 -20.02
CA MET A 1 2.24 -2.75 -19.06
C MET A 1 3.11 -3.49 -18.05
N ASN A 2 4.02 -4.40 -18.45
CA ASN A 2 4.97 -5.06 -17.52
C ASN A 2 5.73 -4.08 -16.64
N THR A 3 6.24 -2.98 -17.22
CA THR A 3 6.91 -1.90 -16.49
C THR A 3 6.02 -1.27 -15.41
N ALA A 4 4.74 -1.02 -15.69
CA ALA A 4 3.81 -0.45 -14.72
C ALA A 4 3.51 -1.41 -13.57
N ILE A 5 3.23 -2.68 -13.87
CA ILE A 5 2.96 -3.70 -12.84
C ILE A 5 4.21 -4.00 -12.03
N PHE A 6 5.37 -4.11 -12.68
CA PHE A 6 6.63 -4.29 -11.98
C PHE A 6 6.96 -3.07 -11.10
N SER A 7 6.56 -1.85 -11.49
CA SER A 7 6.69 -0.67 -10.61
C SER A 7 5.82 -0.80 -9.37
N VAL A 8 4.56 -1.23 -9.52
CA VAL A 8 3.65 -1.51 -8.39
C VAL A 8 4.19 -2.63 -7.51
N VAL A 9 4.68 -3.72 -8.11
CA VAL A 9 5.28 -4.85 -7.39
C VAL A 9 6.55 -4.42 -6.66
N HIS A 10 7.43 -3.65 -7.31
CA HIS A 10 8.65 -3.15 -6.69
C HIS A 10 8.31 -2.24 -5.51
N ALA A 11 7.41 -1.28 -5.71
CA ALA A 11 6.98 -0.36 -4.67
C ALA A 11 6.30 -1.09 -3.50
N LEU A 12 5.44 -2.08 -3.75
CA LEU A 12 4.74 -2.79 -2.67
C LEU A 12 5.58 -3.90 -2.02
N LEU A 13 6.39 -4.64 -2.78
CA LEU A 13 7.06 -5.86 -2.30
C LEU A 13 8.55 -5.68 -2.02
N LEU A 14 9.24 -4.79 -2.70
CA LEU A 14 10.70 -4.68 -2.64
C LEU A 14 11.17 -3.43 -1.89
N ASP A 15 10.51 -2.29 -2.09
CA ASP A 15 10.83 -1.02 -1.43
C ASP A 15 9.57 -0.32 -0.88
N PRO A 16 8.85 -0.96 0.07
CA PRO A 16 7.57 -0.43 0.56
C PRO A 16 7.69 0.76 1.50
N PHE A 17 8.79 0.88 2.25
CA PHE A 17 8.91 1.89 3.31
C PHE A 17 10.29 2.54 3.33
N PRO A 18 10.39 3.84 3.69
CA PRO A 18 11.67 4.52 3.90
C PRO A 18 12.34 4.17 5.24
N TYR A 19 11.84 3.17 5.98
CA TYR A 19 12.29 2.87 7.33
C TYR A 19 13.56 2.03 7.34
N ARG A 20 14.46 2.35 8.27
CA ARG A 20 15.67 1.56 8.48
C ARG A 20 15.31 0.16 8.98
N ASP A 21 15.90 -0.86 8.34
CA ASP A 21 15.70 -2.27 8.69
C ASP A 21 14.21 -2.66 8.77
N HIS A 22 13.37 -2.14 7.86
CA HIS A 22 11.91 -2.33 7.88
C HIS A 22 11.45 -3.80 8.00
N ALA A 23 12.27 -4.76 7.58
CA ALA A 23 12.00 -6.20 7.71
C ALA A 23 11.95 -6.68 9.17
N ARG A 24 12.57 -5.95 10.11
CA ARG A 24 12.56 -6.21 11.56
C ARG A 24 11.43 -5.47 12.28
N ILE A 25 10.70 -4.59 11.60
CA ILE A 25 9.59 -3.84 12.20
C ILE A 25 8.35 -4.74 12.21
N VAL A 26 7.73 -4.83 13.37
CA VAL A 26 6.55 -5.66 13.63
C VAL A 26 5.45 -4.81 14.24
N GLN A 27 4.20 -5.10 13.88
CA GLN A 27 3.02 -4.60 14.58
C GLN A 27 2.57 -5.67 15.59
N LEU A 28 2.30 -5.25 16.82
CA LEU A 28 1.74 -6.13 17.84
C LEU A 28 0.23 -6.20 17.65
N ARG A 29 -0.30 -7.41 17.67
CA ARG A 29 -1.75 -7.67 17.58
C ARG A 29 -2.14 -8.82 18.49
N GLN A 30 -3.38 -8.80 18.94
CA GLN A 30 -3.98 -9.86 19.73
C GLN A 30 -4.98 -10.62 18.86
N GLN A 31 -5.03 -11.93 19.00
CA GLN A 31 -5.96 -12.78 18.25
C GLN A 31 -6.51 -13.88 19.15
N LYS A 32 -7.80 -14.22 18.98
CA LYS A 32 -8.39 -15.41 19.59
C LYS A 32 -8.08 -16.66 18.74
N PRO A 33 -7.54 -17.75 19.33
CA PRO A 33 -7.09 -18.94 18.61
C PRO A 33 -8.13 -19.64 17.70
N HIS A 34 -9.43 -19.40 17.91
CA HIS A 34 -10.53 -20.05 17.18
C HIS A 34 -11.45 -19.08 16.43
N ALA A 35 -11.07 -17.80 16.33
CA ALA A 35 -11.84 -16.80 15.59
C ALA A 35 -10.92 -16.12 14.59
N GLU A 36 -10.79 -16.68 13.39
CA GLU A 36 -10.00 -16.09 12.28
C GLU A 36 -10.38 -14.62 12.01
N ALA A 37 -11.62 -14.22 12.34
CA ALA A 37 -12.13 -12.87 12.15
C ALA A 37 -11.96 -11.91 13.36
N THR A 38 -11.35 -12.31 14.48
CA THR A 38 -11.20 -11.42 15.65
C THR A 38 -9.72 -11.12 15.92
N VAL A 39 -9.21 -10.12 15.19
CA VAL A 39 -7.88 -9.55 15.40
C VAL A 39 -8.05 -8.17 16.04
N GLN A 40 -7.40 -7.95 17.17
CA GLN A 40 -7.34 -6.67 17.86
C GLN A 40 -5.94 -6.09 17.68
N THR A 41 -5.83 -4.92 17.06
CA THR A 41 -4.55 -4.23 16.82
C THR A 41 -4.29 -3.10 17.83
N LEU A 42 -5.31 -2.74 18.61
CA LEU A 42 -5.24 -1.68 19.62
C LEU A 42 -5.00 -2.26 21.02
N HIS A 43 -4.12 -1.59 21.75
CA HIS A 43 -3.64 -1.95 23.08
C HIS A 43 -3.88 -0.80 24.07
N THR A 44 -3.91 -1.14 25.34
CA THR A 44 -3.97 -0.23 26.48
C THR A 44 -2.59 0.28 26.86
N GLY A 45 -2.55 1.37 27.63
CA GLY A 45 -1.31 1.92 28.16
C GLY A 45 -0.51 0.95 29.02
N ARG A 46 -1.23 0.17 29.83
CA ARG A 46 -0.65 -0.86 30.71
C ARG A 46 -0.04 -2.02 29.93
N GLU A 47 -0.70 -2.46 28.86
CA GLU A 47 -0.16 -3.47 27.95
C GLU A 47 1.13 -2.99 27.30
N PHE A 48 1.14 -1.78 26.75
CA PHE A 48 2.33 -1.18 26.16
C PHE A 48 3.51 -1.13 27.16
N ALA A 49 3.26 -0.69 28.40
CA ALA A 49 4.28 -0.68 29.44
C ALA A 49 4.80 -2.10 29.77
N ALA A 50 3.91 -3.08 29.91
CA ALA A 50 4.28 -4.46 30.17
C ALA A 50 5.11 -5.06 29.01
N TYR A 51 4.77 -4.77 27.76
CA TYR A 51 5.53 -5.21 26.59
C TYR A 51 6.93 -4.61 26.59
N ARG A 52 7.03 -3.30 26.86
CA ARG A 52 8.32 -2.58 26.91
C ARG A 52 9.24 -3.13 28.00
N GLU A 53 8.71 -3.51 29.14
CA GLU A 53 9.50 -4.03 30.26
C GLU A 53 9.92 -5.50 30.06
N GLN A 54 9.05 -6.32 29.47
CA GLN A 54 9.17 -7.78 29.50
C GLN A 54 9.57 -8.43 28.18
N ALA A 55 9.30 -7.82 27.01
CA ALA A 55 9.61 -8.41 25.71
C ALA A 55 11.04 -8.04 25.25
N LYS A 56 12.04 -8.85 25.64
CA LYS A 56 13.46 -8.62 25.35
C LYS A 56 13.84 -8.88 23.90
N SER A 57 13.05 -9.67 23.16
CA SER A 57 13.23 -9.88 21.71
C SER A 57 12.89 -8.65 20.87
N ILE A 58 12.28 -7.62 21.47
CA ILE A 58 11.93 -6.35 20.83
C ILE A 58 12.85 -5.27 21.41
N GLU A 59 13.71 -4.70 20.57
CA GLU A 59 14.73 -3.71 20.95
C GLU A 59 14.11 -2.33 21.23
N TRP A 60 13.18 -1.92 20.36
CA TRP A 60 12.48 -0.64 20.45
C TRP A 60 10.98 -0.89 20.33
N LEU A 61 10.18 -0.20 21.15
CA LEU A 61 8.73 -0.29 21.12
C LEU A 61 8.14 1.12 21.11
N ALA A 62 7.15 1.37 20.24
CA ALA A 62 6.47 2.65 20.17
C ALA A 62 4.95 2.47 20.14
N ALA A 63 4.26 3.38 20.84
CA ALA A 63 2.81 3.50 20.84
C ALA A 63 2.39 4.69 19.98
N ILE A 64 1.28 4.52 19.27
CA ILE A 64 0.76 5.50 18.31
C ILE A 64 -0.75 5.59 18.46
N GLU A 65 -1.27 6.81 18.53
CA GLU A 65 -2.70 7.10 18.49
C GLU A 65 -2.96 8.10 17.36
N THR A 66 -3.70 7.69 16.32
CA THR A 66 -4.10 8.61 15.26
C THR A 66 -5.19 9.55 15.78
N VAL A 67 -5.05 10.82 15.44
CA VAL A 67 -5.99 11.87 15.83
C VAL A 67 -6.33 12.73 14.63
N SER A 68 -7.41 13.50 14.74
CA SER A 68 -7.75 14.53 13.77
C SER A 68 -7.77 15.87 14.48
N ARG A 69 -6.97 16.83 14.01
CA ARG A 69 -6.86 18.18 14.59
C ARG A 69 -7.10 19.20 13.50
N ASN A 70 -7.63 20.36 13.88
CA ASN A 70 -7.73 21.52 13.01
C ASN A 70 -6.41 22.30 13.09
N VAL A 71 -5.78 22.50 11.94
CA VAL A 71 -4.60 23.37 11.80
C VAL A 71 -5.09 24.76 11.45
N THR A 72 -4.74 25.73 12.29
CA THR A 72 -5.01 27.15 12.03
C THR A 72 -3.71 27.84 11.62
N VAL A 73 -3.72 28.47 10.45
CA VAL A 73 -2.62 29.32 9.96
C VAL A 73 -3.15 30.73 9.74
N ALA A 74 -2.38 31.74 10.13
CA ALA A 74 -2.78 33.14 9.98
C ALA A 74 -3.21 33.45 8.53
N ASN A 75 -4.35 34.14 8.38
CA ASN A 75 -4.95 34.51 7.09
C ASN A 75 -5.35 33.33 6.17
N GLN A 76 -5.50 32.12 6.71
CA GLN A 76 -6.01 30.96 5.98
C GLN A 76 -7.22 30.35 6.71
N GLN A 77 -8.08 29.65 5.96
CA GLN A 77 -9.16 28.89 6.59
C GLN A 77 -8.59 27.69 7.35
N PRO A 78 -9.07 27.43 8.59
CA PRO A 78 -8.70 26.23 9.33
C PRO A 78 -9.03 24.98 8.53
N GLU A 79 -8.12 24.01 8.52
CA GLU A 79 -8.35 22.72 7.90
C GLU A 79 -8.10 21.60 8.88
N ARG A 80 -8.96 20.60 8.79
CA ARG A 80 -8.82 19.40 9.56
C ARG A 80 -7.88 18.43 8.85
N VAL A 81 -6.77 18.11 9.49
CA VAL A 81 -5.81 17.12 8.99
C VAL A 81 -5.64 15.97 9.99
N ALA A 82 -5.26 14.80 9.49
CA ALA A 82 -4.91 13.67 10.34
C ALA A 82 -3.52 13.91 10.96
N GLY A 83 -3.37 13.61 12.23
CA GLY A 83 -2.10 13.63 12.95
C GLY A 83 -1.94 12.40 13.83
N ALA A 84 -0.84 12.28 14.55
CA ALA A 84 -0.68 11.22 15.54
C ALA A 84 0.02 11.69 16.82
N LYS A 85 -0.46 11.18 17.95
CA LYS A 85 0.34 11.13 19.18
C LYS A 85 1.29 9.95 19.07
N VAL A 86 2.55 10.17 19.39
CA VAL A 86 3.57 9.11 19.33
C VAL A 86 4.39 9.09 20.61
N SER A 87 4.82 7.90 21.01
CA SER A 87 5.77 7.77 22.13
C SER A 87 7.16 8.24 21.75
N GLU A 88 7.97 8.57 22.75
CA GLU A 88 9.37 9.00 22.62
C GLU A 88 10.23 8.19 21.62
N ASP A 89 10.10 6.86 21.59
CA ASP A 89 10.95 5.98 20.78
C ASP A 89 10.52 5.87 19.31
N PHE A 90 9.40 6.50 18.92
CA PHE A 90 8.77 6.29 17.61
C PHE A 90 9.70 6.59 16.42
N PHE A 91 10.32 7.76 16.39
CA PHE A 91 11.19 8.15 15.28
C PHE A 91 12.49 7.34 15.23
N THR A 92 13.06 7.05 16.41
CA THR A 92 14.25 6.20 16.56
C THR A 92 13.99 4.77 16.05
N LEU A 93 12.81 4.22 16.38
CA LEU A 93 12.33 2.91 15.94
C LEU A 93 12.13 2.83 14.43
N LEU A 94 11.67 3.90 13.77
CA LEU A 94 11.55 3.94 12.31
C LEU A 94 12.89 4.27 11.63
N GLY A 95 13.80 4.93 12.35
CA GLY A 95 15.15 5.26 11.89
C GLY A 95 15.17 6.23 10.71
N VAL A 96 14.18 7.13 10.64
CA VAL A 96 14.07 8.14 9.58
C VAL A 96 14.51 9.49 10.14
N ALA A 97 15.51 10.10 9.49
CA ALA A 97 15.97 11.43 9.85
C ALA A 97 15.02 12.52 9.30
N PRO A 98 14.80 13.61 10.03
CA PRO A 98 14.03 14.75 9.54
C PRO A 98 14.80 15.48 8.44
N GLU A 99 14.10 16.13 7.51
CA GLU A 99 14.71 16.99 6.48
C GLU A 99 15.11 18.36 7.05
N LEU A 100 14.39 18.83 8.07
CA LEU A 100 14.68 20.07 8.80
C LEU A 100 14.53 19.83 10.30
N GLY A 101 15.45 20.41 11.09
CA GLY A 101 15.37 20.40 12.55
C GLY A 101 15.67 19.03 13.16
N ARG A 102 14.83 18.62 14.13
CA ARG A 102 14.98 17.38 14.89
C ARG A 102 13.65 16.66 15.06
N THR A 103 13.72 15.42 15.52
CA THR A 103 12.55 14.66 15.96
C THR A 103 12.22 14.98 17.42
N LEU A 104 11.18 14.31 17.95
CA LEU A 104 10.78 14.39 19.35
C LEU A 104 11.86 13.82 20.27
N LEU A 105 12.02 14.44 21.44
CA LEU A 105 12.91 14.02 22.51
C LEU A 105 12.15 13.28 23.61
N PRO A 106 12.79 12.32 24.32
CA PRO A 106 12.17 11.59 25.43
C PRO A 106 11.56 12.46 26.54
N ASN A 107 12.20 13.58 26.86
CA ASN A 107 11.75 14.49 27.91
C ASN A 107 10.58 15.41 27.51
N GLU A 108 10.03 15.27 26.30
CA GLU A 108 8.88 16.04 25.79
C GLU A 108 7.56 15.29 25.96
N GLN A 109 7.59 14.01 26.38
CA GLN A 109 6.39 13.24 26.73
C GLN A 109 5.98 13.44 28.19
N GLY A 110 4.67 13.54 28.43
CA GLY A 110 4.09 13.57 29.78
C GLY A 110 3.44 14.89 30.16
N THR A 111 2.82 14.91 31.34
CA THR A 111 2.05 16.06 31.82
C THR A 111 2.95 17.26 32.12
N GLY A 112 2.57 18.44 31.64
CA GLY A 112 3.30 19.69 31.86
C GLY A 112 4.59 19.83 31.03
N ARG A 113 4.82 18.94 30.06
CA ARG A 113 5.94 19.06 29.12
C ARG A 113 5.66 20.10 28.01
N PRO A 114 6.71 20.61 27.35
CA PRO A 114 6.56 21.49 26.20
C PRO A 114 5.72 20.83 25.10
N ARG A 115 4.79 21.60 24.53
CA ARG A 115 3.97 21.17 23.39
C ARG A 115 4.76 21.39 22.11
N VAL A 116 5.34 20.31 21.58
CA VAL A 116 6.13 20.33 20.36
C VAL A 116 5.48 19.48 19.28
N VAL A 117 5.77 19.79 18.02
CA VAL A 117 5.23 19.07 16.87
C VAL A 117 6.28 18.91 15.78
N VAL A 118 6.26 17.74 15.13
CA VAL A 118 7.01 17.45 13.92
C VAL A 118 6.03 17.44 12.75
N LEU A 119 6.31 18.22 11.71
CA LEU A 119 5.44 18.32 10.54
C LEU A 119 5.78 17.26 9.50
N GLY A 120 4.76 16.78 8.79
CA GLY A 120 4.94 16.06 7.53
C GLY A 120 5.23 17.04 6.40
N HIS A 121 6.04 16.61 5.44
CA HIS A 121 6.43 17.40 4.28
C HIS A 121 5.24 18.03 3.53
N SER A 122 4.17 17.26 3.31
CA SER A 122 2.99 17.74 2.58
C SER A 122 2.33 18.94 3.26
N LEU A 123 2.18 18.88 4.59
CA LEU A 123 1.60 19.98 5.37
C LEU A 123 2.51 21.21 5.35
N TRP A 124 3.82 21.00 5.50
CA TRP A 124 4.83 22.06 5.41
C TRP A 124 4.83 22.75 4.05
N GLN A 125 4.75 22.01 2.95
CA GLN A 125 4.69 22.59 1.60
C GLN A 125 3.37 23.33 1.33
N THR A 126 2.23 22.69 1.61
CA THR A 126 0.91 23.19 1.21
C THR A 126 0.43 24.36 2.07
N ARG A 127 0.68 24.32 3.39
CA ARG A 127 0.17 25.34 4.34
C ARG A 127 1.19 26.37 4.75
N PHE A 128 2.46 25.97 4.83
CA PHE A 128 3.55 26.83 5.26
C PHE A 128 4.47 27.27 4.11
N GLY A 129 4.09 26.98 2.86
CA GLY A 129 4.80 27.45 1.66
C GLY A 129 6.23 26.95 1.55
N ALA A 130 6.55 25.82 2.17
CA ALA A 130 7.91 25.29 2.31
C ALA A 130 8.90 26.28 2.96
N ASP A 131 8.43 27.11 3.91
CA ASP A 131 9.26 28.07 4.63
C ASP A 131 10.37 27.35 5.43
N PRO A 132 11.66 27.52 5.10
CA PRO A 132 12.76 26.87 5.83
C PRO A 132 12.93 27.42 7.25
N GLN A 133 12.34 28.57 7.57
CA GLN A 133 12.37 29.20 8.89
C GLN A 133 11.18 28.77 9.77
N ILE A 134 10.49 27.68 9.42
CA ILE A 134 9.35 27.17 10.21
C ILE A 134 9.77 26.62 11.59
N LEU A 135 11.04 26.27 11.76
CA LEU A 135 11.58 25.76 13.02
C LEU A 135 11.41 26.79 14.14
N ASP A 136 11.08 26.30 15.34
CA ASP A 136 10.81 27.07 16.56
C ASP A 136 9.63 28.06 16.46
N ARG A 137 8.88 28.07 15.34
CA ARG A 137 7.62 28.81 15.24
C ARG A 137 6.49 28.04 15.91
N THR A 138 5.53 28.79 16.44
CA THR A 138 4.32 28.22 17.00
C THR A 138 3.23 28.10 15.93
N ILE A 139 2.55 26.96 15.95
CA ILE A 139 1.35 26.69 15.16
C ILE A 139 0.21 26.35 16.11
N GLU A 140 -1.02 26.60 15.67
CA GLU A 140 -2.20 26.31 16.46
C GLU A 140 -2.86 25.02 15.94
N LEU A 141 -3.04 24.05 16.83
CA LEU A 141 -3.73 22.79 16.61
C LEU A 141 -4.90 22.69 17.61
N ASP A 142 -6.15 22.71 17.13
CA ASP A 142 -7.36 22.72 17.98
C ASP A 142 -7.34 23.79 19.09
N ALA A 143 -6.91 25.01 18.76
CA ALA A 143 -6.73 26.13 19.69
C ALA A 143 -5.65 25.94 20.78
N GLU A 144 -4.78 24.92 20.64
CA GLU A 144 -3.58 24.75 21.46
C GLU A 144 -2.33 25.12 20.64
N LEU A 145 -1.38 25.81 21.28
CA LEU A 145 -0.12 26.20 20.63
C LEU A 145 0.92 25.07 20.74
N PHE A 146 1.53 24.75 19.60
CA PHE A 146 2.62 23.78 19.46
C PHE A 146 3.82 24.43 18.77
N THR A 147 5.02 24.20 19.29
CA THR A 147 6.27 24.64 18.65
C THR A 147 6.75 23.62 17.64
N VAL A 148 7.02 24.04 16.41
CA VAL A 148 7.55 23.17 15.35
C VAL A 148 9.03 22.89 15.60
N VAL A 149 9.38 21.63 15.82
CA VAL A 149 10.78 21.22 16.10
C VAL A 149 11.46 20.52 14.92
N GLY A 150 10.69 20.10 13.92
CA GLY A 150 11.24 19.50 12.71
C GLY A 150 10.20 19.21 11.63
N VAL A 151 10.71 18.85 10.46
CA VAL A 151 9.91 18.44 9.29
C VAL A 151 10.44 17.09 8.80
N MET A 152 9.55 16.14 8.56
CA MET A 152 9.88 14.82 8.02
C MET A 152 9.96 14.85 6.49
N PRO A 153 10.82 14.02 5.87
CA PRO A 153 10.97 13.96 4.42
C PRO A 153 9.67 13.51 3.72
N ALA A 154 9.50 13.91 2.45
CA ALA A 154 8.30 13.66 1.63
C ALA A 154 7.76 12.22 1.63
N ARG A 155 8.66 11.23 1.66
CA ARG A 155 8.32 9.80 1.62
C ARG A 155 7.83 9.27 2.98
N PHE A 156 8.03 10.01 4.07
CA PHE A 156 7.58 9.63 5.40
C PHE A 156 6.13 10.11 5.63
N GLN A 157 5.20 9.16 5.63
CA GLN A 157 3.76 9.41 5.75
C GLN A 157 3.11 8.32 6.61
N TYR A 158 3.76 7.99 7.73
CA TYR A 158 3.31 6.93 8.63
C TYR A 158 1.86 7.20 9.05
N ALA A 159 1.03 6.18 9.00
CA ALA A 159 -0.41 6.23 9.25
C ALA A 159 -1.21 7.26 8.42
N GLY A 160 -0.66 7.78 7.30
CA GLY A 160 -1.31 8.85 6.52
C GLY A 160 -1.45 10.16 7.30
N THR A 161 -0.56 10.39 8.25
CA THR A 161 -0.63 11.55 9.15
C THR A 161 0.23 12.71 8.63
N ALA A 162 -0.27 13.92 8.84
CA ALA A 162 0.33 15.17 8.39
C ALA A 162 1.25 15.81 9.44
N PHE A 163 1.18 15.36 10.70
CA PHE A 163 2.04 15.81 11.80
C PHE A 163 2.05 14.80 12.94
N TRP A 164 3.09 14.88 13.79
CA TRP A 164 3.29 14.03 14.97
C TRP A 164 3.68 14.86 16.18
N PHE A 165 3.14 14.53 17.35
CA PHE A 165 3.47 15.18 18.62
C PHE A 165 3.52 14.15 19.75
N PRO A 166 4.20 14.42 20.87
CA PRO A 166 4.34 13.45 21.95
C PRO A 166 3.02 13.29 22.71
N PHE A 167 2.83 12.16 23.39
CA PHE A 167 1.70 12.02 24.32
C PHE A 167 1.77 13.07 25.44
N PRO A 168 0.68 13.82 25.71
CA PRO A 168 0.67 14.86 26.74
C PRO A 168 0.51 14.30 28.16
N PHE A 169 0.59 12.98 28.31
CA PHE A 169 0.44 12.23 29.56
C PHE A 169 1.32 10.98 29.51
N GLU A 170 1.49 10.33 30.66
CA GLU A 170 2.19 9.05 30.73
C GLU A 170 1.32 7.92 30.18
N ILE A 171 1.77 7.31 29.08
CA ILE A 171 1.01 6.28 28.36
C ILE A 171 0.66 5.11 29.28
N ARG A 172 1.56 4.74 30.20
CA ARG A 172 1.39 3.63 31.17
C ARG A 172 0.10 3.73 31.98
N ASP A 173 -0.32 4.95 32.30
CA ASP A 173 -1.45 5.21 33.18
C ASP A 173 -2.78 5.34 32.42
N ALA A 174 -2.74 5.31 31.08
CA ALA A 174 -3.93 5.44 30.26
C ALA A 174 -4.72 4.12 30.20
N PRO A 175 -5.99 4.11 30.68
CA PRO A 175 -6.82 2.90 30.66
C PRO A 175 -7.38 2.59 29.27
N GLN A 176 -7.41 3.58 28.39
CA GLN A 176 -8.02 3.51 27.06
C GLN A 176 -7.26 2.54 26.14
N ARG A 177 -7.99 1.74 25.36
CA ARG A 177 -7.44 0.80 24.36
C ARG A 177 -7.40 1.43 22.97
N TRP A 178 -6.59 2.48 22.80
CA TRP A 178 -6.52 3.25 21.54
C TRP A 178 -5.15 3.18 20.85
N TYR A 179 -4.19 2.46 21.43
CA TYR A 179 -2.81 2.54 20.98
C TYR A 179 -2.47 1.42 20.01
N SER A 180 -2.11 1.79 18.78
CA SER A 180 -1.38 0.87 17.89
C SER A 180 0.06 0.77 18.40
N VAL A 181 0.54 -0.45 18.59
CA VAL A 181 1.89 -0.71 19.10
C VAL A 181 2.74 -1.33 18.01
N ILE A 182 3.87 -0.69 17.71
CA ILE A 182 4.89 -1.21 16.81
C ILE A 182 6.19 -1.47 17.56
N GLY A 183 6.95 -2.44 17.08
CA GLY A 183 8.25 -2.83 17.64
C GLY A 183 9.29 -3.02 16.56
N ARG A 184 10.57 -2.85 16.90
CA ARG A 184 11.70 -3.34 16.10
C ARG A 184 12.30 -4.55 16.82
N LEU A 185 12.30 -5.70 16.17
CA LEU A 185 12.94 -6.92 16.70
C LEU A 185 14.43 -6.67 16.95
N ALA A 186 15.00 -7.23 18.01
CA ALA A 186 16.43 -7.18 18.31
C ALA A 186 17.28 -7.84 17.19
N ALA A 187 18.56 -7.49 17.15
CA ALA A 187 19.47 -8.00 16.11
C ALA A 187 19.55 -9.54 16.20
N GLY A 188 19.21 -10.21 15.10
CA GLY A 188 19.19 -11.68 15.03
C GLY A 188 17.96 -12.36 15.64
N ALA A 189 17.03 -11.62 16.24
CA ALA A 189 15.77 -12.18 16.74
C ALA A 189 14.81 -12.51 15.60
N SER A 190 14.22 -13.71 15.62
CA SER A 190 13.18 -14.09 14.67
C SER A 190 11.79 -13.72 15.19
N VAL A 191 10.84 -13.54 14.26
CA VAL A 191 9.42 -13.34 14.58
C VAL A 191 8.86 -14.51 15.41
N SER A 192 9.33 -15.74 15.19
CA SER A 192 8.90 -16.91 15.96
C SER A 192 9.33 -16.85 17.42
N VAL A 193 10.56 -16.40 17.70
CA VAL A 193 11.07 -16.20 19.06
C VAL A 193 10.29 -15.08 19.75
N ALA A 194 10.08 -13.95 19.06
CA ALA A 194 9.28 -12.86 19.60
C ALA A 194 7.84 -13.28 19.90
N ASN A 195 7.22 -14.07 19.03
CA ASN A 195 5.88 -14.62 19.27
C ASN A 195 5.82 -15.56 20.46
N ALA A 196 6.85 -16.38 20.70
CA ALA A 196 6.90 -17.24 21.88
C ALA A 196 6.98 -16.41 23.17
N GLU A 197 7.84 -15.39 23.19
CA GLU A 197 7.99 -14.48 24.33
C GLU A 197 6.72 -13.66 24.59
N LEU A 198 6.13 -13.07 23.55
CA LEU A 198 4.90 -12.29 23.66
C LEU A 198 3.73 -13.10 24.21
N ARG A 199 3.65 -14.41 23.91
CA ARG A 199 2.64 -15.30 24.53
C ARG A 199 2.86 -15.45 26.04
N THR A 200 4.11 -15.56 26.48
CA THR A 200 4.44 -15.60 27.91
C THR A 200 4.10 -14.29 28.60
N VAL A 201 4.39 -13.16 27.97
CA VAL A 201 4.04 -11.82 28.48
C VAL A 201 2.52 -11.67 28.58
N ALA A 202 1.77 -12.05 27.54
CA ALA A 202 0.31 -12.02 27.55
C ALA A 202 -0.29 -12.89 28.66
N ALA A 203 0.23 -14.11 28.85
CA ALA A 203 -0.22 -14.99 29.94
C ALA A 203 0.03 -14.38 31.33
N ARG A 204 1.14 -13.65 31.51
CA ARG A 204 1.44 -12.95 32.77
C ARG A 204 0.53 -11.75 32.99
N ILE A 205 0.22 -10.97 31.95
CA ILE A 205 -0.73 -9.86 32.01
C ILE A 205 -2.10 -10.35 32.48
N VAL A 206 -2.59 -11.46 31.94
CA VAL A 206 -3.86 -12.09 32.36
C VAL A 206 -3.86 -12.44 33.85
N GLN A 207 -2.71 -12.89 34.40
CA GLN A 207 -2.59 -13.28 35.81
C GLN A 207 -2.48 -12.09 36.77
N THR A 208 -1.88 -10.98 36.32
CA THR A 208 -1.60 -9.80 37.18
C THR A 208 -2.68 -8.73 37.09
N GLN A 209 -3.43 -8.65 35.99
CA GLN A 209 -4.50 -7.67 35.84
C GLN A 209 -5.84 -8.24 36.34
N GLN A 210 -6.57 -7.45 37.14
CA GLN A 210 -7.84 -7.82 37.75
C GLN A 210 -9.00 -8.08 36.73
N ASN A 211 -8.78 -7.84 35.42
CA ASN A 211 -9.76 -8.04 34.34
C ASN A 211 -9.50 -9.32 33.52
N VAL A 212 -9.33 -10.47 34.20
CA VAL A 212 -9.08 -11.80 33.57
C VAL A 212 -10.05 -12.13 32.43
N ALA A 213 -11.31 -11.68 32.51
CA ALA A 213 -12.35 -11.96 31.52
C ALA A 213 -12.14 -11.25 30.16
N GLU A 214 -11.52 -10.06 30.13
CA GLU A 214 -11.28 -9.30 28.90
C GLU A 214 -10.21 -9.98 28.02
N TYR A 215 -9.17 -10.49 28.68
CA TYR A 215 -7.99 -11.09 28.08
C TYR A 215 -8.08 -12.61 27.90
N ALA A 216 -9.11 -13.25 28.48
CA ALA A 216 -9.29 -14.69 28.40
C ALA A 216 -9.38 -15.17 26.94
N GLY A 217 -8.45 -16.08 26.58
CA GLY A 217 -8.39 -16.68 25.25
C GLY A 217 -7.81 -15.78 24.17
N TRP A 218 -7.27 -14.60 24.50
CA TRP A 218 -6.47 -13.82 23.57
C TRP A 218 -5.00 -14.26 23.59
N THR A 219 -4.38 -14.27 22.41
CA THR A 219 -2.94 -14.53 22.24
C THR A 219 -2.30 -13.33 21.59
N LEU A 220 -1.16 -12.89 22.14
CA LEU A 220 -0.38 -11.78 21.59
C LEU A 220 0.58 -12.32 20.52
N SER A 221 0.69 -11.59 19.42
CA SER A 221 1.60 -11.91 18.33
C SER A 221 2.18 -10.65 17.70
N ALA A 222 3.44 -10.74 17.28
CA ALA A 222 4.11 -9.83 16.38
C ALA A 222 3.88 -10.29 14.94
N LEU A 223 3.39 -9.36 14.11
CA LEU A 223 3.25 -9.52 12.67
C LEU A 223 4.22 -8.57 11.97
N PRO A 224 5.07 -9.03 11.03
CA PRO A 224 5.91 -8.13 10.25
C PRO A 224 5.08 -7.01 9.62
N LEU A 225 5.58 -5.78 9.65
CA LEU A 225 4.85 -4.60 9.17
C LEU A 225 4.41 -4.77 7.70
N ARG A 226 5.26 -5.42 6.89
CA ARG A 226 4.95 -5.76 5.50
C ARG A 226 3.73 -6.68 5.39
N ASP A 227 3.62 -7.70 6.24
CA ASP A 227 2.51 -8.65 6.20
C ASP A 227 1.24 -8.07 6.79
N ALA A 228 1.37 -7.18 7.79
CA ALA A 228 0.25 -6.40 8.33
C ALA A 228 -0.43 -5.55 7.25
N LEU A 229 0.35 -5.03 6.30
CA LEU A 229 -0.14 -4.13 5.25
C LEU A 229 -0.51 -4.85 3.95
N LEU A 230 0.22 -5.90 3.59
CA LEU A 230 0.07 -6.58 2.30
C LEU A 230 -0.61 -7.94 2.40
N GLY A 231 -0.99 -8.40 3.59
CA GLY A 231 -1.47 -9.77 3.84
C GLY A 231 -2.50 -10.26 2.83
N ASN A 232 -3.51 -9.43 2.50
CA ASN A 232 -4.54 -9.76 1.51
C ASN A 232 -4.16 -9.36 0.08
N VAL A 233 -3.31 -8.35 -0.09
CA VAL A 233 -2.96 -7.75 -1.39
C VAL A 233 -1.85 -8.55 -2.10
N ARG A 234 -0.98 -9.24 -1.35
CA ARG A 234 0.15 -9.99 -1.87
C ARG A 234 -0.27 -11.04 -2.89
N THR A 235 -1.29 -11.83 -2.59
CA THR A 235 -1.78 -12.88 -3.50
C THR A 235 -2.28 -12.25 -4.81
N ALA A 236 -3.06 -11.18 -4.74
CA ALA A 236 -3.54 -10.46 -5.92
C ALA A 236 -2.38 -9.90 -6.75
N VAL A 237 -1.38 -9.27 -6.11
CA VAL A 237 -0.19 -8.73 -6.78
C VAL A 237 0.64 -9.84 -7.45
N VAL A 238 0.80 -11.00 -6.80
CA VAL A 238 1.50 -12.16 -7.39
C VAL A 238 0.74 -12.70 -8.60
N VAL A 239 -0.58 -12.89 -8.49
CA VAL A 239 -1.41 -13.36 -9.61
C VAL A 239 -1.36 -12.38 -10.79
N LEU A 240 -1.43 -11.08 -10.53
CA LEU A 240 -1.28 -10.04 -11.56
C LEU A 240 0.09 -10.10 -12.23
N THR A 241 1.16 -10.29 -11.46
CA THR A 241 2.53 -10.40 -11.98
C THR A 241 2.68 -11.61 -12.90
N VAL A 242 2.18 -12.77 -12.48
CA VAL A 242 2.20 -14.01 -13.29
C VAL A 242 1.39 -13.82 -14.57
N GLY A 243 0.18 -13.24 -14.47
CA GLY A 243 -0.67 -12.99 -15.64
C GLY A 243 0.01 -12.12 -16.69
N VAL A 244 0.70 -11.06 -16.27
CA VAL A 244 1.35 -10.12 -17.21
C VAL A 244 2.69 -10.66 -17.75
N ALA A 245 3.39 -11.51 -17.00
CA ALA A 245 4.49 -12.31 -17.54
C ALA A 245 4.02 -13.26 -18.66
N ILE A 246 2.85 -13.88 -18.52
CA ILE A 246 2.27 -14.74 -19.58
C ILE A 246 1.91 -13.89 -20.82
N VAL A 247 1.27 -12.73 -20.64
CA VAL A 247 0.96 -11.82 -21.76
C VAL A 247 2.23 -11.39 -22.50
N LEU A 248 3.32 -11.12 -21.77
CA LEU A 248 4.62 -10.82 -22.37
C LEU A 248 5.11 -11.97 -23.24
N LEU A 249 5.07 -13.21 -22.74
CA LEU A 249 5.51 -14.39 -23.48
C LEU A 249 4.68 -14.61 -24.75
N VAL A 250 3.37 -14.37 -24.68
CA VAL A 250 2.46 -14.41 -25.85
C VAL A 250 2.84 -13.35 -26.89
N ALA A 251 3.03 -12.10 -26.47
CA ALA A 251 3.46 -11.03 -27.37
C ALA A 251 4.82 -11.32 -28.02
N CYS A 252 5.75 -11.88 -27.24
CA CYS A 252 7.05 -12.32 -27.72
C CYS A 252 6.95 -13.43 -28.77
N ALA A 253 6.10 -14.44 -28.54
CA ALA A 253 5.85 -15.51 -29.50
C ALA A 253 5.28 -14.96 -30.82
N ASN A 254 4.35 -14.00 -30.76
CA ASN A 254 3.82 -13.29 -31.91
C ASN A 254 4.89 -12.57 -32.73
N VAL A 255 5.73 -11.78 -32.05
CA VAL A 255 6.82 -11.05 -32.71
C VAL A 255 7.80 -12.03 -33.37
N ALA A 256 8.13 -13.13 -32.70
CA ALA A 256 8.97 -14.19 -33.25
C ALA A 256 8.36 -14.81 -34.51
N GLY A 257 7.06 -15.12 -34.48
CA GLY A 257 6.32 -15.63 -35.61
C GLY A 257 6.33 -14.68 -36.80
N LEU A 258 6.13 -13.39 -36.55
CA LEU A 258 6.10 -12.34 -37.56
C LEU A 258 7.49 -12.10 -38.19
N LEU A 259 8.55 -12.11 -37.37
CA LEU A 259 9.94 -12.05 -37.84
C LEU A 259 10.32 -13.28 -38.68
N LEU A 260 9.86 -14.47 -38.29
CA LEU A 260 10.04 -15.70 -39.07
C LEU A 260 9.35 -15.64 -40.44
N VAL A 261 8.13 -15.10 -40.51
CA VAL A 261 7.42 -14.89 -41.79
C VAL A 261 8.16 -13.86 -42.65
N ARG A 262 8.58 -12.73 -42.08
CA ARG A 262 9.37 -11.71 -42.79
C ARG A 262 10.69 -12.27 -43.32
N ALA A 263 11.43 -13.03 -42.50
CA ALA A 263 12.67 -13.68 -42.92
C ALA A 263 12.44 -14.66 -44.08
N SER A 264 11.33 -15.41 -44.07
CA SER A 264 10.98 -16.29 -45.18
C SER A 264 10.64 -15.53 -46.47
N SER A 265 9.92 -14.40 -46.37
CA SER A 265 9.63 -13.55 -47.53
C SER A 265 10.88 -12.89 -48.14
N ARG A 266 11.91 -12.64 -47.31
CA ARG A 266 13.19 -12.05 -47.74
C ARG A 266 14.25 -13.07 -48.16
N GLN A 267 13.96 -14.38 -48.15
CA GLN A 267 14.92 -15.43 -48.52
C GLN A 267 15.51 -15.22 -49.93
N ARG A 268 14.70 -14.77 -50.90
CA ARG A 268 15.15 -14.52 -52.27
C ARG A 268 16.18 -13.38 -52.34
N GLU A 269 15.94 -12.30 -51.60
CA GLU A 269 16.85 -11.15 -51.51
C GLU A 269 18.17 -11.53 -50.80
N ILE A 270 18.07 -12.30 -49.71
CA ILE A 270 19.24 -12.79 -48.96
C ILE A 270 20.10 -13.72 -49.84
N ALA A 271 19.46 -14.61 -50.61
CA ALA A 271 20.16 -15.51 -51.54
C ALA A 271 20.86 -14.74 -52.67
N ILE A 272 20.23 -13.70 -53.22
CA ILE A 272 20.85 -12.82 -54.22
C ILE A 272 22.06 -12.11 -53.61
N ARG A 273 21.93 -11.49 -52.42
CA ARG A 273 23.05 -10.79 -51.74
C ARG A 273 24.21 -11.70 -51.38
N ALA A 274 23.91 -12.93 -50.96
CA ALA A 274 24.94 -13.94 -50.70
C ALA A 274 25.69 -14.32 -52.00
N ALA A 275 24.98 -14.40 -53.14
CA ALA A 275 25.58 -14.69 -54.44
C ALA A 275 26.50 -13.57 -54.97
N ILE A 276 26.26 -12.31 -54.57
CA ILE A 276 27.13 -11.15 -54.88
C ILE A 276 28.27 -10.97 -53.85
N GLY A 277 28.43 -11.89 -52.89
CA GLY A 277 29.58 -11.92 -51.97
C GLY A 277 29.35 -11.27 -50.58
N ALA A 278 28.12 -10.95 -50.21
CA ALA A 278 27.84 -10.42 -48.87
C ALA A 278 28.18 -11.47 -47.78
N SER A 279 28.93 -11.05 -46.76
CA SER A 279 29.32 -11.95 -45.67
C SER A 279 28.12 -12.24 -44.74
N ARG A 280 28.10 -13.42 -44.12
CA ARG A 280 27.05 -13.80 -43.14
C ARG A 280 26.94 -12.77 -42.01
N ALA A 281 28.05 -12.16 -41.60
CA ALA A 281 28.10 -11.12 -40.58
C ALA A 281 27.40 -9.81 -41.01
N GLN A 282 27.50 -9.41 -42.29
CA GLN A 282 26.81 -8.24 -42.81
C GLN A 282 25.29 -8.43 -42.81
N LEU A 283 24.81 -9.62 -43.20
CA LEU A 283 23.40 -9.97 -43.19
C LEU A 283 22.83 -10.04 -41.76
N LEU A 284 23.54 -10.69 -40.83
CA LEU A 284 23.16 -10.75 -39.41
C LEU A 284 23.11 -9.36 -38.76
N ARG A 285 24.09 -8.49 -39.03
CA ARG A 285 24.14 -7.12 -38.50
C ARG A 285 22.93 -6.30 -38.95
N GLN A 286 22.50 -6.44 -40.20
CA GLN A 286 21.33 -5.72 -40.71
C GLN A 286 20.04 -6.11 -39.97
N PHE A 287 19.79 -7.41 -39.79
CA PHE A 287 18.60 -7.89 -39.06
C PHE A 287 18.63 -7.49 -37.59
N LEU A 288 19.81 -7.49 -36.97
CA LEU A 288 19.98 -7.02 -35.60
C LEU A 288 19.68 -5.53 -35.46
N VAL A 289 20.13 -4.70 -36.40
CA VAL A 289 19.85 -3.25 -36.38
C VAL A 289 18.37 -2.96 -36.61
N GLU A 290 17.72 -3.62 -37.58
CA GLU A 290 16.26 -3.46 -37.80
C GLU A 290 15.46 -3.91 -36.57
N SER A 291 15.81 -5.05 -35.97
CA SER A 291 15.13 -5.58 -34.78
C SER A 291 15.38 -4.70 -33.56
N ALA A 292 16.61 -4.23 -33.36
CA ALA A 292 16.97 -3.34 -32.27
C ALA A 292 16.29 -1.97 -32.40
N ALA A 293 16.15 -1.42 -33.61
CA ALA A 293 15.43 -0.17 -33.84
C ALA A 293 13.94 -0.30 -33.49
N LEU A 294 13.29 -1.37 -33.95
CA LEU A 294 11.89 -1.66 -33.60
C LEU A 294 11.71 -1.87 -32.10
N ALA A 295 12.63 -2.60 -31.46
CA ALA A 295 12.61 -2.85 -30.03
C ALA A 295 12.86 -1.58 -29.21
N ALA A 296 13.75 -0.69 -29.66
CA ALA A 296 14.02 0.59 -29.00
C ALA A 296 12.80 1.52 -29.08
N ILE A 297 12.16 1.64 -30.24
CA ILE A 297 10.94 2.45 -30.40
C ILE A 297 9.80 1.85 -29.56
N GLY A 298 9.58 0.55 -29.66
CA GLY A 298 8.54 -0.13 -28.87
C GLY A 298 8.78 -0.05 -27.36
N GLY A 299 10.04 -0.15 -26.92
CA GLY A 299 10.46 0.02 -25.54
C GLY A 299 10.23 1.45 -25.05
N ALA A 300 10.63 2.46 -25.82
CA ALA A 300 10.45 3.86 -25.48
C ALA A 300 8.95 4.23 -25.36
N VAL A 301 8.14 3.84 -26.35
CA VAL A 301 6.68 4.04 -26.31
C VAL A 301 6.06 3.27 -25.14
N GLY A 302 6.51 2.05 -24.89
CA GLY A 302 6.03 1.23 -23.77
C GLY A 302 6.33 1.83 -22.40
N VAL A 303 7.49 2.47 -22.23
CA VAL A 303 7.87 3.20 -21.01
C VAL A 303 7.04 4.47 -20.86
N LEU A 304 6.80 5.24 -21.93
CA LEU A 304 5.94 6.43 -21.89
C LEU A 304 4.51 6.08 -21.48
N ILE A 305 3.92 5.04 -22.08
CA ILE A 305 2.59 4.54 -21.71
C ILE A 305 2.59 4.05 -20.26
N ALA A 306 3.67 3.42 -19.79
CA ALA A 306 3.77 2.98 -18.39
C ALA A 306 3.82 4.16 -17.43
N ALA A 307 4.57 5.22 -17.73
CA ALA A 307 4.62 6.43 -16.91
C ALA A 307 3.22 7.06 -16.78
N TRP A 308 2.54 7.31 -17.90
CA TRP A 308 1.18 7.88 -17.89
C TRP A 308 0.16 6.95 -17.24
N GLY A 309 0.28 5.64 -17.47
CA GLY A 309 -0.63 4.65 -16.90
C GLY A 309 -0.49 4.52 -15.38
N VAL A 310 0.73 4.61 -14.85
CA VAL A 310 0.98 4.64 -13.40
C VAL A 310 0.39 5.91 -12.79
N ASP A 311 0.63 7.08 -13.39
CA ASP A 311 0.10 8.35 -12.89
C ASP A 311 -1.43 8.37 -12.88
N ALA A 312 -2.07 7.83 -13.93
CA ALA A 312 -3.52 7.70 -13.98
C ALA A 312 -4.06 6.72 -12.94
N LEU A 313 -3.35 5.60 -12.71
CA LEU A 313 -3.73 4.61 -11.72
C LEU A 313 -3.68 5.21 -10.31
N VAL A 314 -2.59 5.90 -9.95
CA VAL A 314 -2.42 6.55 -8.64
C VAL A 314 -3.54 7.56 -8.37
N LYS A 315 -4.01 8.31 -9.39
CA LYS A 315 -5.14 9.24 -9.25
C LYS A 315 -6.50 8.58 -9.05
N LEU A 316 -6.63 7.29 -9.41
CA LEU A 316 -7.87 6.52 -9.27
C LEU A 316 -7.91 5.69 -7.98
N LEU A 317 -6.78 5.58 -7.27
CA LEU A 317 -6.72 4.90 -5.98
C LEU A 317 -7.42 5.74 -4.91
N PRO A 318 -8.39 5.18 -4.15
CA PRO A 318 -8.93 5.84 -2.98
C PRO A 318 -7.81 6.11 -1.96
N GLU A 319 -7.81 7.29 -1.33
CA GLU A 319 -6.94 7.64 -0.19
C GLU A 319 -7.36 6.83 1.05
N ALA A 320 -7.13 5.52 1.05
CA ALA A 320 -7.38 4.66 2.19
C ALA A 320 -6.11 4.57 3.04
N GLY A 321 -6.18 5.02 4.29
CA GLY A 321 -5.06 5.02 5.21
C GLY A 321 -4.58 3.62 5.61
N LEU A 322 -3.36 3.55 6.15
CA LEU A 322 -2.67 2.34 6.64
C LEU A 322 -3.48 1.50 7.64
N LEU A 323 -4.49 2.08 8.30
CA LEU A 323 -5.32 1.40 9.31
C LEU A 323 -6.58 0.73 8.73
N ASP A 324 -7.01 1.12 7.52
CA ASP A 324 -8.23 0.61 6.86
C ASP A 324 -7.93 -0.48 5.81
N GLY A 325 -6.71 -1.03 5.79
CA GLY A 325 -6.27 -2.00 4.79
C GLY A 325 -6.03 -1.41 3.39
N GLY A 326 -5.85 -0.10 3.30
CA GLY A 326 -5.51 0.64 2.07
C GLY A 326 -4.04 0.54 1.68
N ILE A 327 -3.71 1.00 0.47
CA ILE A 327 -2.31 1.11 0.04
C ILE A 327 -1.62 2.20 0.87
N PRO A 328 -0.47 1.93 1.51
CA PRO A 328 0.27 2.94 2.27
C PRO A 328 0.56 4.18 1.41
N ALA A 329 0.25 5.37 1.91
CA ALA A 329 0.55 6.64 1.22
C ALA A 329 2.06 6.82 0.94
N GLU A 330 2.90 6.13 1.70
CA GLU A 330 4.36 6.08 1.57
C GLU A 330 4.85 5.22 0.38
N THR A 331 3.95 4.41 -0.18
CA THR A 331 4.24 3.59 -1.35
C THR A 331 4.43 4.51 -2.54
N SER A 332 5.68 4.83 -2.85
CA SER A 332 6.00 5.65 -4.01
C SER A 332 5.90 4.79 -5.28
N ILE A 333 4.70 4.69 -5.85
CA ILE A 333 4.48 4.02 -7.14
C ILE A 333 4.91 4.97 -8.25
N HIS A 334 6.19 4.90 -8.61
CA HIS A 334 6.73 5.57 -9.79
C HIS A 334 7.54 4.60 -10.63
N VAL A 335 7.78 4.95 -11.89
CA VAL A 335 8.74 4.24 -12.72
C VAL A 335 10.14 4.47 -12.13
N SER A 336 10.69 3.48 -11.45
CA SER A 336 12.00 3.56 -10.80
C SER A 336 13.11 2.99 -11.68
N SER A 337 14.37 3.34 -11.39
CA SER A 337 15.53 2.87 -12.16
C SER A 337 15.63 1.33 -12.28
N PRO A 338 15.36 0.53 -11.22
CA PRO A 338 15.30 -0.93 -11.33
C PRO A 338 14.25 -1.42 -12.34
N VAL A 339 13.11 -0.74 -12.42
CA VAL A 339 12.03 -1.09 -13.36
C VAL A 339 12.44 -0.76 -14.79
N LEU A 340 13.13 0.36 -15.01
CA LEU A 340 13.69 0.72 -16.32
C LEU A 340 14.78 -0.27 -16.76
N LEU A 341 15.67 -0.67 -15.85
CA LEU A 341 16.68 -1.70 -16.12
C LEU A 341 16.06 -3.06 -16.44
N PHE A 342 15.01 -3.45 -15.70
CA PHE A 342 14.25 -4.66 -16.01
C PHE A 342 13.60 -4.58 -17.39
N ALA A 343 12.93 -3.47 -17.70
CA ALA A 343 12.30 -3.27 -19.00
C ALA A 343 13.34 -3.32 -20.13
N LEU A 344 14.49 -2.66 -19.97
CA LEU A 344 15.61 -2.72 -20.89
C LEU A 344 16.13 -4.15 -21.06
N GLY A 345 16.30 -4.89 -19.96
CA GLY A 345 16.73 -6.28 -19.97
C GLY A 345 15.75 -7.19 -20.73
N VAL A 346 14.45 -7.02 -20.52
CA VAL A 346 13.40 -7.74 -21.26
C VAL A 346 13.44 -7.38 -22.75
N THR A 347 13.54 -6.10 -23.11
CA THR A 347 13.64 -5.65 -24.50
C THR A 347 14.88 -6.21 -25.18
N LEU A 348 16.04 -6.23 -24.51
CA LEU A 348 17.27 -6.79 -25.04
C LEU A 348 17.17 -8.32 -25.18
N ALA A 349 16.69 -9.02 -24.16
CA ALA A 349 16.52 -10.46 -24.19
C ALA A 349 15.57 -10.88 -25.31
N THR A 350 14.44 -10.19 -25.47
CA THR A 350 13.48 -10.47 -26.55
C THR A 350 14.05 -10.19 -27.92
N THR A 351 14.75 -9.06 -28.10
CA THR A 351 15.44 -8.73 -29.37
C THR A 351 16.52 -9.75 -29.71
N PHE A 352 17.27 -10.21 -28.71
CA PHE A 352 18.33 -11.20 -28.89
C PHE A 352 17.75 -12.57 -29.24
N LEU A 353 16.82 -13.07 -28.42
CA LEU A 353 16.19 -14.38 -28.61
C LEU A 353 15.42 -14.48 -29.93
N PHE A 354 14.65 -13.45 -30.29
CA PHE A 354 13.78 -13.50 -31.46
C PHE A 354 14.35 -12.82 -32.71
N GLY A 355 15.38 -11.98 -32.57
CA GLY A 355 16.12 -11.39 -33.70
C GLY A 355 17.26 -12.27 -34.20
N LEU A 356 18.04 -12.92 -33.31
CA LEU A 356 19.11 -13.82 -33.76
C LEU A 356 18.60 -15.18 -34.25
N TRP A 357 17.55 -15.73 -33.63
CA TRP A 357 17.12 -17.09 -33.94
C TRP A 357 16.70 -17.28 -35.41
N PRO A 358 15.88 -16.39 -36.02
CA PRO A 358 15.52 -16.49 -37.43
C PRO A 358 16.70 -16.14 -38.36
N ALA A 359 17.53 -15.15 -37.99
CA ALA A 359 18.70 -14.74 -38.77
C ALA A 359 19.74 -15.87 -38.85
N TRP A 360 19.96 -16.57 -37.73
CA TRP A 360 20.84 -17.73 -37.67
C TRP A 360 20.29 -18.90 -38.48
N GLN A 361 18.98 -19.20 -38.38
CA GLN A 361 18.36 -20.22 -39.23
C GLN A 361 18.44 -19.89 -40.73
N ALA A 362 18.18 -18.64 -41.13
CA ALA A 362 18.27 -18.21 -42.53
C ALA A 362 19.71 -18.24 -43.07
N SER A 363 20.71 -18.04 -42.21
CA SER A 363 22.12 -18.14 -42.59
C SER A 363 22.63 -19.57 -42.81
N ARG A 364 21.92 -20.56 -42.24
CA ARG A 364 22.25 -22.00 -42.35
C ARG A 364 21.52 -22.71 -43.50
N THR A 365 20.51 -22.10 -44.11
CA THR A 365 19.86 -22.69 -45.29
C THR A 365 20.73 -22.48 -46.52
N ASP A 366 21.30 -23.57 -47.03
CA ASP A 366 22.08 -23.58 -48.27
C ASP A 366 21.25 -23.04 -49.44
N ALA A 367 21.75 -21.96 -50.05
CA ALA A 367 21.13 -21.31 -51.20
C ALA A 367 20.97 -22.24 -52.42
N THR A 368 21.75 -23.33 -52.47
CA THR A 368 21.69 -24.37 -53.51
C THR A 368 20.52 -25.34 -53.35
N LEU A 369 20.00 -25.53 -52.13
CA LEU A 369 18.79 -26.33 -51.87
C LEU A 369 17.50 -25.52 -52.04
N ALA A 370 17.53 -24.22 -51.72
CA ALA A 370 16.37 -23.34 -51.83
C ALA A 370 15.89 -23.10 -53.28
N LEU A 371 16.77 -23.28 -54.27
CA LEU A 371 16.44 -23.14 -55.69
C LEU A 371 15.95 -24.44 -56.36
N ARG A 372 16.09 -25.60 -55.71
CA ARG A 372 15.63 -26.91 -56.24
C ARG A 372 14.32 -27.40 -55.63
N VAL A 373 13.86 -26.84 -54.52
CA VAL A 373 12.62 -27.26 -53.86
C VAL A 373 11.47 -26.35 -54.29
N GLY A 374 11.04 -26.54 -55.53
CA GLY A 374 9.62 -26.38 -55.85
C GLY A 374 8.90 -27.61 -55.30
N ASP A 375 8.13 -27.42 -54.23
CA ASP A 375 7.17 -28.37 -53.67
C ASP A 375 7.71 -29.72 -53.16
N ARG A 376 7.18 -30.14 -51.99
CA ARG A 376 7.21 -31.50 -51.42
C ARG A 376 8.52 -31.95 -50.77
N SER A 377 8.59 -31.79 -49.43
CA SER A 377 8.87 -32.90 -48.47
C SER A 377 9.29 -32.49 -47.04
N GLY A 378 9.47 -31.20 -46.71
CA GLY A 378 9.95 -30.78 -45.37
C GLY A 378 8.90 -30.26 -44.35
N GLY A 379 7.61 -30.23 -44.69
CA GLY A 379 6.61 -29.35 -44.03
C GLY A 379 5.93 -29.86 -42.75
N SER A 380 5.80 -31.17 -42.54
CA SER A 380 4.87 -31.75 -41.54
C SER A 380 5.21 -31.40 -40.08
N GLY A 381 6.43 -31.64 -39.61
CA GLY A 381 6.81 -31.41 -38.21
C GLY A 381 6.88 -29.92 -37.84
N ARG A 382 7.36 -29.09 -38.76
CA ARG A 382 7.50 -27.64 -38.57
C ARG A 382 6.15 -26.93 -38.61
N GLN A 383 5.24 -27.41 -39.44
CA GLN A 383 3.86 -26.91 -39.49
C GLN A 383 3.05 -27.38 -38.27
N ARG A 384 3.28 -28.60 -37.75
CA ARG A 384 2.70 -29.07 -36.48
C ARG A 384 3.19 -28.28 -35.28
N LEU A 385 4.50 -27.97 -35.19
CA LEU A 385 5.06 -27.10 -34.14
C LEU A 385 4.49 -25.68 -34.18
N ARG A 386 4.37 -25.08 -35.38
CA ARG A 386 3.72 -23.77 -35.54
C ARG A 386 2.24 -23.81 -35.16
N ALA A 387 1.51 -24.84 -35.60
CA ALA A 387 0.10 -25.01 -35.24
C ALA A 387 -0.07 -25.18 -33.72
N ALA A 388 0.77 -25.97 -33.06
CA ALA A 388 0.75 -26.15 -31.61
C ALA A 388 1.05 -24.85 -30.86
N LEU A 389 2.01 -24.05 -31.33
CA LEU A 389 2.29 -22.73 -30.77
C LEU A 389 1.08 -21.79 -30.90
N ILE A 390 0.50 -21.68 -32.10
CA ILE A 390 -0.68 -20.83 -32.34
C ILE A 390 -1.87 -21.28 -31.48
N VAL A 391 -2.13 -22.59 -31.38
CA VAL A 391 -3.22 -23.12 -30.56
C VAL A 391 -2.98 -22.82 -29.08
N THR A 392 -1.76 -23.02 -28.57
CA THR A 392 -1.41 -22.73 -27.17
C THR A 392 -1.54 -21.24 -26.88
N GLU A 393 -1.10 -20.41 -27.81
CA GLU A 393 -1.16 -18.95 -27.71
C GLU A 393 -2.60 -18.44 -27.68
N VAL A 394 -3.43 -18.88 -28.63
CA VAL A 394 -4.86 -18.54 -28.68
C VAL A 394 -5.55 -19.04 -27.42
N ALA A 395 -5.25 -20.26 -26.96
CA ALA A 395 -5.81 -20.79 -25.72
C ALA A 395 -5.44 -19.93 -24.50
N LEU A 396 -4.16 -19.55 -24.35
CA LEU A 396 -3.70 -18.67 -23.28
C LEU A 396 -4.36 -17.29 -23.34
N ALA A 397 -4.46 -16.70 -24.54
CA ALA A 397 -5.11 -15.41 -24.75
C ALA A 397 -6.60 -15.46 -24.37
N VAL A 398 -7.30 -16.53 -24.75
CA VAL A 398 -8.72 -16.74 -24.40
C VAL A 398 -8.88 -16.92 -22.89
N VAL A 399 -8.03 -17.70 -22.23
CA VAL A 399 -8.08 -17.89 -20.77
C VAL A 399 -7.85 -16.57 -20.04
N LEU A 400 -6.85 -15.79 -20.44
CA LEU A 400 -6.57 -14.47 -19.85
C LEU A 400 -7.71 -13.48 -20.09
N LEU A 401 -8.28 -13.45 -21.30
CA LEU A 401 -9.39 -12.58 -21.64
C LEU A 401 -10.66 -12.95 -20.86
N ALA A 402 -10.96 -14.24 -20.76
CA ALA A 402 -12.08 -14.73 -19.97
C ALA A 402 -11.89 -14.42 -18.48
N GLY A 403 -10.69 -14.62 -17.94
CA GLY A 403 -10.34 -14.27 -16.56
C GLY A 403 -10.48 -12.76 -16.28
N ALA A 404 -9.95 -11.91 -17.16
CA ALA A 404 -10.08 -10.46 -17.05
C ALA A 404 -11.54 -10.01 -17.17
N GLY A 405 -12.32 -10.59 -18.09
CA GLY A 405 -13.75 -10.32 -18.25
C GLY A 405 -14.58 -10.72 -17.03
N LEU A 406 -14.28 -11.88 -16.42
CA LEU A 406 -14.89 -12.32 -15.17
C LEU A 406 -14.53 -11.39 -14.02
N LEU A 407 -13.28 -10.96 -13.89
CA LEU A 407 -12.87 -10.01 -12.85
C LEU A 407 -13.55 -8.65 -13.01
N LEU A 408 -13.62 -8.11 -14.23
CA LEU A 408 -14.35 -6.87 -14.53
C LEU A 408 -15.84 -7.01 -14.22
N ARG A 409 -16.44 -8.16 -14.57
CA ARG A 409 -17.84 -8.45 -14.25
C ARG A 409 -18.07 -8.55 -12.75
N SER A 410 -17.21 -9.26 -12.02
CA SER A 410 -17.28 -9.38 -10.56
C SER A 410 -17.12 -8.02 -9.89
N PHE A 411 -16.16 -7.20 -10.34
CA PHE A 411 -15.98 -5.83 -9.85
C PHE A 411 -17.20 -4.95 -10.15
N ALA A 412 -17.73 -5.01 -11.38
CA ALA A 412 -18.93 -4.27 -11.77
C ALA A 412 -20.17 -4.72 -10.98
N GLN A 413 -20.27 -6.01 -10.65
CA GLN A 413 -21.30 -6.53 -9.77
C GLN A 413 -21.10 -6.00 -8.35
N LEU A 414 -19.90 -6.09 -7.80
CA LEU A 414 -19.57 -5.60 -6.46
C LEU A 414 -19.87 -4.10 -6.31
N ALA A 415 -19.52 -3.31 -7.32
CA ALA A 415 -19.74 -1.86 -7.36
C ALA A 415 -21.23 -1.48 -7.53
N ARG A 416 -22.05 -2.41 -8.03
CA ARG A 416 -23.50 -2.23 -8.19
C ARG A 416 -24.31 -2.93 -7.10
N THR A 417 -23.65 -3.66 -6.19
CA THR A 417 -24.33 -4.32 -5.08
C THR A 417 -24.99 -3.23 -4.25
N GLU A 418 -26.33 -3.24 -4.24
CA GLU A 418 -27.10 -2.31 -3.43
C GLU A 418 -26.77 -2.55 -1.96
N PRO A 419 -26.30 -1.52 -1.22
CA PRO A 419 -25.90 -1.68 0.18
C PRO A 419 -27.05 -2.02 1.14
N GLY A 420 -28.29 -2.11 0.64
CA GLY A 420 -29.50 -2.22 1.44
C GLY A 420 -29.98 -0.90 2.05
N PHE A 421 -29.35 0.23 1.72
CA PHE A 421 -29.76 1.58 2.12
C PHE A 421 -29.54 2.59 0.98
N THR A 422 -30.31 3.68 0.99
CA THR A 422 -30.20 4.78 0.01
C THR A 422 -28.91 5.58 0.19
N THR A 423 -28.09 5.62 -0.86
CA THR A 423 -26.87 6.44 -0.93
C THR A 423 -27.09 7.75 -1.68
N GLU A 424 -28.18 7.86 -2.44
CA GLU A 424 -28.51 9.05 -3.23
C GLU A 424 -29.05 10.19 -2.36
N ARG A 425 -28.61 11.43 -2.65
CA ARG A 425 -29.03 12.66 -1.95
C ARG A 425 -28.76 12.66 -0.44
N VAL A 426 -27.73 11.92 -0.01
CA VAL A 426 -27.23 11.93 1.36
C VAL A 426 -25.97 12.79 1.44
N LEU A 427 -26.01 13.84 2.25
CA LEU A 427 -24.81 14.60 2.61
C LEU A 427 -24.30 14.10 3.97
N THR A 428 -23.06 13.62 4.00
CA THR A 428 -22.39 13.23 5.25
C THR A 428 -21.40 14.30 5.68
N MET A 429 -21.38 14.59 6.98
CA MET A 429 -20.46 15.55 7.58
C MET A 429 -19.88 14.94 8.86
N ARG A 430 -18.59 15.13 9.09
CA ARG A 430 -17.92 14.73 10.33
C ARG A 430 -17.70 15.95 11.20
N LEU A 431 -18.23 15.93 12.41
CA LEU A 431 -18.08 17.00 13.39
C LEU A 431 -17.04 16.57 14.43
N ASN A 432 -16.12 17.47 14.76
CA ASN A 432 -15.21 17.29 15.89
C ASN A 432 -15.50 18.39 16.90
N LEU A 433 -15.84 18.02 18.13
CA LEU A 433 -16.14 18.94 19.20
C LEU A 433 -14.92 19.03 20.11
N PRO A 434 -14.25 20.20 20.19
CA PRO A 434 -13.01 20.31 20.94
C PRO A 434 -13.25 20.07 22.43
N PRO A 435 -12.47 19.19 23.08
CA PRO A 435 -12.64 18.88 24.51
C PRO A 435 -12.52 20.11 25.42
N SER A 436 -11.77 21.13 24.99
CA SER A 436 -11.59 22.39 25.71
C SER A 436 -12.89 23.20 25.88
N ARG A 437 -13.88 22.99 25.01
CA ARG A 437 -15.18 23.68 25.04
C ARG A 437 -16.35 22.75 25.38
N TYR A 438 -16.19 21.45 25.11
CA TYR A 438 -17.22 20.43 25.29
C TYR A 438 -16.70 19.31 26.22
N ASP A 439 -16.28 19.69 27.42
CA ASP A 439 -15.71 18.81 28.44
C ASP A 439 -16.77 17.95 29.16
N LYS A 440 -18.00 18.45 29.25
CA LYS A 440 -19.11 17.79 29.95
C LYS A 440 -19.89 16.86 29.01
N PRO A 441 -20.21 15.61 29.42
CA PRO A 441 -20.99 14.67 28.61
C PRO A 441 -22.32 15.23 28.10
N GLY A 442 -23.01 16.04 28.91
CA GLY A 442 -24.29 16.66 28.53
C GLY A 442 -24.17 17.78 27.50
N ALA A 443 -23.01 18.44 27.40
CA ALA A 443 -22.81 19.54 26.45
C ALA A 443 -22.76 19.02 25.00
N THR A 444 -22.13 17.87 24.79
CA THR A 444 -22.04 17.20 23.49
C THR A 444 -23.41 16.72 23.00
N VAL A 445 -24.20 16.12 23.90
CA VAL A 445 -25.57 15.67 23.60
C VAL A 445 -26.46 16.86 23.26
N SER A 446 -26.45 17.91 24.09
CA SER A 446 -27.26 19.11 23.86
C SER A 446 -26.90 19.81 22.54
N PHE A 447 -25.61 19.92 22.22
CA PHE A 447 -25.17 20.44 20.93
C PHE A 447 -25.70 19.61 19.77
N ALA A 448 -25.59 18.28 19.85
CA ALA A 448 -26.08 17.38 18.81
C ALA A 448 -27.60 17.51 18.62
N GLU A 449 -28.38 17.57 19.70
CA GLU A 449 -29.84 17.75 19.63
C GLU A 449 -30.25 19.09 19.00
N GLN A 450 -29.57 20.18 19.40
CA GLN A 450 -29.81 21.51 18.82
C GLN A 450 -29.45 21.54 17.33
N LEU A 451 -28.30 20.97 16.97
CA LEU A 451 -27.87 20.88 15.57
C LEU A 451 -28.86 20.09 14.73
N LEU A 452 -29.29 18.91 15.19
CA LEU A 452 -30.26 18.08 14.49
C LEU A 452 -31.59 18.82 14.32
N THR A 453 -32.05 19.55 15.34
CA THR A 453 -33.28 20.34 15.29
C THR A 453 -33.18 21.46 14.25
N ASN A 454 -32.08 22.22 14.25
CA ASN A 454 -31.88 23.32 13.31
C ASN A 454 -31.75 22.83 11.87
N VAL A 455 -31.00 21.75 11.63
CA VAL A 455 -30.82 21.20 10.27
C VAL A 455 -32.13 20.59 9.73
N ARG A 456 -32.95 19.96 10.60
CA ARG A 456 -34.29 19.47 10.19
C ARG A 456 -35.21 20.60 9.73
N GLY A 457 -35.02 21.83 10.24
CA GLY A 457 -35.81 22.99 9.84
C GLY A 457 -35.41 23.61 8.50
N LEU A 458 -34.30 23.19 7.89
CA LEU A 458 -33.84 23.75 6.62
C LEU A 458 -34.68 23.24 5.43
N PRO A 459 -35.01 24.11 4.46
CA PRO A 459 -35.77 23.70 3.28
C PRO A 459 -34.97 22.68 2.46
N GLY A 460 -35.64 21.59 2.07
CA GLY A 460 -35.04 20.50 1.28
C GLY A 460 -34.46 19.34 2.11
N VAL A 461 -34.39 19.47 3.44
CA VAL A 461 -33.96 18.39 4.33
C VAL A 461 -35.15 17.46 4.66
N ARG A 462 -35.03 16.18 4.30
CA ARG A 462 -36.07 15.16 4.58
C ARG A 462 -35.86 14.41 5.89
N SER A 463 -34.61 14.13 6.25
CA SER A 463 -34.22 13.45 7.48
C SER A 463 -32.82 13.87 7.92
N VAL A 464 -32.58 13.82 9.23
CA VAL A 464 -31.26 14.10 9.82
C VAL A 464 -31.03 13.12 10.96
N ALA A 465 -29.85 12.52 10.96
CA ALA A 465 -29.38 11.62 12.01
C ALA A 465 -27.94 11.99 12.41
N ALA A 466 -27.61 11.75 13.67
CA ALA A 466 -26.23 11.75 14.14
C ALA A 466 -25.79 10.31 14.31
N VAL A 467 -24.62 9.99 13.78
CA VAL A 467 -24.01 8.66 13.89
C VAL A 467 -22.55 8.82 14.27
N SER A 468 -22.04 7.91 15.11
CA SER A 468 -20.60 7.85 15.39
C SER A 468 -19.84 7.35 14.16
N HIS A 469 -20.42 6.39 13.44
CA HIS A 469 -19.87 5.82 12.21
C HIS A 469 -21.00 5.57 11.21
N PRO A 470 -20.89 6.05 9.96
CA PRO A 470 -21.75 5.62 8.88
C PRO A 470 -21.77 4.09 8.72
N PRO A 471 -22.87 3.51 8.19
CA PRO A 471 -22.90 2.10 7.84
C PRO A 471 -21.72 1.73 6.94
N PHE A 472 -21.09 0.58 7.21
CA PHE A 472 -19.93 0.05 6.47
C PHE A 472 -18.65 0.91 6.51
N SER A 473 -18.59 1.99 7.30
CA SER A 473 -17.38 2.81 7.41
C SER A 473 -16.47 2.44 8.58
N TYR A 474 -16.86 1.48 9.42
CA TYR A 474 -16.15 1.14 10.64
C TYR A 474 -16.47 -0.30 11.05
N THR A 475 -15.47 -1.04 11.52
CA THR A 475 -15.55 -2.49 11.76
C THR A 475 -15.22 -2.86 13.21
N ASP A 476 -15.58 -2.02 14.19
CA ASP A 476 -15.52 -2.44 15.59
C ASP A 476 -16.85 -3.00 16.08
N ARG A 477 -16.76 -4.04 16.91
CA ARG A 477 -17.91 -4.63 17.60
C ARG A 477 -18.14 -3.91 18.91
N TRP A 478 -18.88 -2.81 18.86
CA TRP A 478 -19.32 -2.14 20.07
C TRP A 478 -20.53 -2.89 20.63
N PRO A 479 -20.56 -3.20 21.93
CA PRO A 479 -21.79 -3.66 22.55
C PRO A 479 -22.83 -2.54 22.42
N PHE A 480 -24.02 -2.87 21.91
CA PHE A 480 -25.12 -1.92 21.81
C PHE A 480 -26.34 -2.51 22.52
N ALA A 481 -27.07 -1.63 23.20
CA ALA A 481 -28.39 -1.94 23.73
C ALA A 481 -29.42 -1.32 22.80
N VAL A 482 -30.49 -2.06 22.51
CA VAL A 482 -31.63 -1.52 21.78
C VAL A 482 -32.54 -0.84 22.80
N GLU A 483 -32.86 0.43 22.57
CA GLU A 483 -33.79 1.18 23.41
C GLU A 483 -35.12 0.41 23.56
N GLY A 484 -35.59 0.24 24.80
CA GLY A 484 -36.78 -0.56 25.11
C GLY A 484 -36.56 -2.08 25.22
N ARG A 485 -35.33 -2.59 25.03
CA ARG A 485 -34.95 -3.96 25.38
C ARG A 485 -33.98 -3.94 26.56
N THR A 486 -34.19 -4.80 27.55
CA THR A 486 -33.18 -5.04 28.59
C THR A 486 -31.91 -5.55 27.91
N ALA A 487 -30.83 -4.78 28.04
CA ALA A 487 -29.53 -5.24 27.58
C ALA A 487 -29.24 -6.57 28.30
N PRO A 488 -28.81 -7.63 27.59
CA PRO A 488 -28.30 -8.81 28.29
C PRO A 488 -27.19 -8.32 29.23
N GLU A 489 -27.12 -8.87 30.45
CA GLU A 489 -26.05 -8.59 31.42
C GLU A 489 -24.67 -8.91 30.81
N GLN A 490 -24.17 -8.04 29.94
CA GLN A 490 -22.78 -7.99 29.56
C GLN A 490 -22.13 -7.11 30.61
N ARG A 491 -21.33 -7.77 31.46
CA ARG A 491 -20.37 -7.12 32.36
C ARG A 491 -19.68 -6.00 31.59
N LEU A 492 -20.12 -4.77 31.83
CA LEU A 492 -19.45 -3.56 31.38
C LEU A 492 -17.99 -3.71 31.81
N SER A 493 -17.05 -3.82 30.88
CA SER A 493 -15.66 -3.55 31.25
C SER A 493 -15.65 -2.10 31.73
N ALA A 494 -15.15 -1.90 32.95
CA ALA A 494 -15.36 -0.69 33.73
C ALA A 494 -14.64 0.56 33.18
N ASP A 495 -14.07 0.52 31.97
CA ASP A 495 -13.12 1.54 31.48
C ASP A 495 -13.65 2.42 30.33
N ASN A 496 -14.92 2.30 29.92
CA ASN A 496 -15.54 3.22 28.95
C ASN A 496 -16.46 4.28 29.61
N ARG A 497 -16.07 4.81 30.77
CA ARG A 497 -16.70 6.00 31.35
C ARG A 497 -15.91 7.27 31.07
#